data_AF-A0A2S5L0J9-F1
#
_entry.id   AF-A0A2S5L0J9-F1
#
_cell.length_a   1.000
_cell.length_b   1.000
_cell.length_c   1.000
_cell.angle_alpha   90.00
_cell.angle_beta   90.00
_cell.angle_gamma   90.00
#
_symmetry.space_group_name_H-M   'P 1'
#
loop_
_entity.id
_entity.type
_entity.pdbx_description
1 polymer ?
#
loop_
_entity_poly.entity_id
_entity_poly.type
_entity_poly.pdbx_seq_one_letter_code
_entity_poly.pdbx_strand_id
1 'polypeptide(L)'
;MLGPLRLIRGLCGFLFVMQIVGLLPLLTWLQQPDAVTGEMWAQVIIKVLAFGLFGWLFFVLRSIINRLYKKEHGVPHPILAEKKWVL
;
A
#
# COMPACT_ATOMS: atom_id res chain seq x y z
N MET A 1 -11.45 -20.26 -1.21
CA MET A 1 -10.03 -20.14 -0.76
C MET A 1 -9.58 -18.67 -0.61
N LEU A 2 -10.37 -17.81 0.07
CA LEU A 2 -10.16 -16.34 0.08
C LEU A 2 -9.50 -15.78 1.35
N GLY A 3 -9.34 -16.59 2.39
CA GLY A 3 -8.72 -16.19 3.66
C GLY A 3 -7.28 -15.67 3.54
N PRO A 4 -6.34 -16.42 2.94
CA PRO A 4 -4.94 -16.01 2.87
C PRO A 4 -4.72 -14.77 2.00
N LEU A 5 -5.44 -14.63 0.87
CA LEU A 5 -5.33 -13.42 0.03
C LEU A 5 -5.83 -12.15 0.74
N ARG A 6 -6.86 -12.26 1.59
CA ARG A 6 -7.32 -11.14 2.42
C ARG A 6 -6.31 -10.76 3.49
N LEU A 7 -5.62 -11.75 4.06
CA LEU A 7 -4.59 -11.54 5.08
C LEU A 7 -3.35 -10.87 4.49
N ILE A 8 -2.91 -11.30 3.29
CA ILE A 8 -1.85 -10.66 2.52
C ILE A 8 -2.25 -9.20 2.17
N ARG A 9 -3.52 -8.94 1.83
CA ARG A 9 -4.02 -7.57 1.60
C ARG A 9 -3.91 -6.70 2.85
N GLY A 10 -4.31 -7.24 4.00
CA GLY A 10 -4.19 -6.55 5.29
C GLY A 10 -2.74 -6.24 5.63
N LEU A 11 -1.84 -7.21 5.46
CA LEU A 11 -0.39 -7.04 5.66
C LEU A 11 0.20 -5.99 4.71
N CYS A 12 -0.18 -5.99 3.42
CA CYS A 12 0.30 -4.99 2.47
C CYS A 12 -0.17 -3.58 2.85
N GLY A 13 -1.43 -3.44 3.28
CA GLY A 13 -1.95 -2.16 3.80
C GLY A 13 -1.22 -1.72 5.08
N PHE A 14 -0.94 -2.65 6.00
CA PHE A 14 -0.19 -2.36 7.21
C PHE A 14 1.25 -1.90 6.91
N LEU A 15 1.97 -2.60 6.04
CA LEU A 15 3.32 -2.22 5.60
C LEU A 15 3.33 -0.86 4.88
N PHE A 16 2.28 -0.55 4.13
CA PHE A 16 2.11 0.75 3.49
C PHE A 16 1.96 1.88 4.52
N VAL A 17 1.13 1.70 5.56
CA VAL A 17 1.00 2.67 6.66
C VAL A 17 2.31 2.84 7.42
N MET A 18 3.04 1.74 7.68
CA MET A 18 4.37 1.80 8.32
C MET A 18 5.35 2.65 7.51
N GLN A 19 5.25 2.63 6.18
CA GLN A 19 6.07 3.47 5.31
C GLN A 19 5.68 4.94 5.35
N ILE A 20 4.40 5.28 5.54
CA ILE A 20 3.95 6.65 5.80
C ILE A 20 4.50 7.15 7.14
N VAL A 21 4.38 6.36 8.20
CA VAL A 21 4.91 6.70 9.52
C VAL A 21 6.42 6.89 9.45
N GLY A 22 7.12 6.05 8.70
CA GLY A 22 8.54 6.19 8.44
C GLY A 22 8.94 7.43 7.63
N LEU A 23 8.00 8.11 6.96
CA LEU A 23 8.21 9.37 6.25
C LEU A 23 7.91 10.59 7.14
N LEU A 24 7.30 10.45 8.32
CA LEU A 24 7.07 11.56 9.26
C LEU A 24 8.34 12.39 9.58
N PRO A 25 9.54 11.79 9.74
CA PRO A 25 10.76 12.56 9.98
C PRO A 25 11.11 13.54 8.85
N LEU A 26 10.61 13.38 7.63
CA LEU A 26 10.81 14.39 6.58
C LEU A 26 10.17 15.73 6.93
N LEU A 27 9.06 15.73 7.69
CA LEU A 27 8.43 16.98 8.10
C LEU A 27 9.32 17.77 9.06
N THR A 28 10.16 17.12 9.85
CA THR A 28 11.11 17.82 10.73
C THR A 28 12.31 18.38 9.96
N TRP A 29 12.67 17.78 8.82
CA TRP A 29 13.75 18.30 7.94
C TRP A 29 13.38 19.62 7.28
N LEU A 30 12.07 19.86 7.06
CA LEU A 30 11.54 21.15 6.58
C LEU A 30 11.84 22.30 7.53
N GLN A 31 12.05 22.03 8.83
CA GLN A 31 12.41 23.03 9.82
C GLN A 31 13.93 23.24 9.94
N GLN A 32 14.75 22.30 9.47
CA GLN A 32 16.21 22.34 9.54
C GLN A 32 16.86 21.75 8.27
N PRO A 33 16.80 22.48 7.13
CA PRO A 33 17.29 21.98 5.85
C PRO A 33 18.81 21.77 5.80
N ASP A 34 19.58 22.50 6.63
CA ASP A 34 21.04 22.37 6.68
C ASP A 34 21.54 21.06 7.31
N ALA A 35 20.67 20.34 8.03
CA ALA A 35 20.99 19.05 8.63
C ALA A 35 20.76 17.86 7.69
N VAL A 36 20.27 18.09 6.47
CA VAL A 36 19.92 17.01 5.53
C VAL A 36 21.17 16.53 4.79
N THR A 37 21.60 15.31 5.10
CA THR A 37 22.75 14.66 4.44
C THR A 37 22.34 13.92 3.15
N GLY A 38 23.32 13.54 2.32
CA GLY A 38 23.06 12.75 1.11
C GLY A 38 22.50 11.35 1.40
N GLU A 39 22.84 10.75 2.54
CA GLU A 39 22.30 9.45 2.97
C GLU A 39 20.81 9.53 3.30
N MET A 40 20.39 10.64 3.91
CA MET A 40 18.99 10.95 4.20
C MET A 40 18.15 11.00 2.92
N TRP A 41 18.66 11.63 1.86
CA TRP A 41 18.00 11.63 0.54
C TRP A 41 17.86 10.22 -0.07
N ALA A 42 18.91 9.38 0.05
CA ALA A 42 18.86 8.00 -0.43
C ALA A 42 17.77 7.18 0.30
N GLN A 43 17.65 7.33 1.62
CA GLN A 43 16.59 6.68 2.39
C GLN A 43 15.18 7.12 1.97
N VAL A 44 15.00 8.40 1.66
CA VAL A 44 13.70 8.93 1.19
C VAL A 44 13.33 8.32 -0.15
N ILE A 45 14.26 8.26 -1.11
CA ILE A 45 14.01 7.67 -2.43
C ILE A 45 13.61 6.20 -2.28
N ILE A 46 14.32 5.42 -1.46
CA ILE A 46 13.99 4.03 -1.19
C ILE A 46 12.58 3.91 -0.58
N LYS A 47 12.23 4.77 0.37
CA LYS A 47 10.90 4.78 0.99
C LYS A 47 9.79 5.15 0.00
N VAL A 48 10.01 6.12 -0.88
CA VAL A 48 9.06 6.50 -1.93
C VAL A 48 8.86 5.35 -2.92
N LEU A 49 9.93 4.68 -3.33
CA LEU A 49 9.84 3.50 -4.19
C LEU A 49 9.11 2.35 -3.49
N ALA A 50 9.42 2.08 -2.22
CA ALA A 50 8.74 1.06 -1.43
C ALA A 50 7.25 1.40 -1.26
N PHE A 51 6.93 2.66 -0.99
CA PHE A 51 5.55 3.15 -0.89
C PHE A 51 4.78 2.92 -2.21
N GLY A 52 5.36 3.31 -3.34
CA GLY A 52 4.79 3.05 -4.67
C GLY A 52 4.59 1.55 -4.92
N LEU A 53 5.57 0.72 -4.58
CA LEU A 53 5.50 -0.74 -4.74
C LEU A 53 4.37 -1.35 -3.89
N PHE A 54 4.29 -1.02 -2.60
CA PHE A 54 3.25 -1.55 -1.69
C PHE A 54 1.86 -1.02 -2.06
N GLY A 55 1.74 0.25 -2.46
CA GLY A 55 0.50 0.82 -2.96
C GLY A 55 0.03 0.10 -4.22
N TRP A 56 0.91 -0.10 -5.20
CA TRP A 56 0.63 -0.87 -6.41
C TRP A 56 0.20 -2.30 -6.07
N LEU A 57 0.93 -2.98 -5.18
CA LEU A 57 0.61 -4.34 -4.75
C LEU A 57 -0.79 -4.43 -4.15
N PHE A 58 -1.19 -3.44 -3.34
CA PHE A 58 -2.51 -3.38 -2.73
C PHE A 58 -3.64 -3.29 -3.78
N PHE A 59 -3.47 -2.46 -4.81
CA PHE A 59 -4.42 -2.33 -5.91
C PHE A 59 -4.48 -3.61 -6.77
N VAL A 60 -3.33 -4.19 -7.12
CA VAL A 60 -3.26 -5.42 -7.90
C VAL A 60 -3.92 -6.58 -7.15
N LEU A 61 -3.66 -6.72 -5.85
CA LEU A 61 -4.24 -7.78 -5.03
C LEU A 61 -5.77 -7.65 -4.93
N ARG A 62 -6.30 -6.42 -4.86
CA ARG A 62 -7.75 -6.15 -4.95
C ARG A 62 -8.33 -6.68 -6.27
N SER A 63 -7.65 -6.41 -7.39
CA SER A 63 -8.07 -6.86 -8.71
C SER A 63 -8.04 -8.39 -8.84
N ILE A 64 -6.98 -9.03 -8.35
CA ILE A 64 -6.83 -10.49 -8.37
C ILE A 64 -7.91 -11.17 -7.54
N ILE A 65 -8.20 -10.70 -6.32
CA ILE A 65 -9.27 -11.27 -5.48
C ILE A 65 -10.61 -11.20 -6.20
N ASN A 66 -10.93 -10.05 -6.82
CA ASN A 66 -12.20 -9.88 -7.49
C ASN A 66 -12.30 -10.75 -8.76
N ARG A 67 -11.20 -10.90 -9.51
CA ARG A 67 -11.12 -11.74 -10.70
C ARG A 67 -11.24 -13.23 -10.34
N LEU A 68 -10.60 -13.67 -9.27
CA LEU A 68 -10.67 -15.04 -8.79
C LEU A 68 -12.08 -15.38 -8.31
N TYR A 69 -12.69 -14.49 -7.52
CA TYR A 69 -14.05 -14.68 -7.04
C TYR A 69 -15.07 -14.71 -8.17
N LYS A 70 -14.95 -13.82 -9.16
CA LYS A 70 -15.79 -13.82 -10.35
C LYS A 70 -15.65 -15.11 -11.17
N LYS A 71 -14.47 -15.71 -11.19
CA LYS A 71 -14.20 -16.98 -11.88
C LYS A 71 -14.84 -18.18 -11.14
N GLU A 72 -14.81 -18.18 -9.80
CA GLU A 72 -15.41 -19.26 -8.99
C GLU A 72 -16.94 -19.15 -8.87
N HIS A 73 -17.48 -17.95 -8.72
CA HIS A 73 -18.90 -17.73 -8.37
C HIS A 73 -19.72 -17.05 -9.48
N GLY A 74 -19.12 -16.67 -10.61
CA GLY A 74 -19.79 -15.98 -11.72
C GLY A 74 -20.18 -14.52 -11.43
N VAL A 75 -20.19 -14.11 -10.16
CA VAL A 75 -20.51 -12.76 -9.70
C VAL A 75 -19.29 -12.07 -9.07
N PRO A 76 -19.16 -10.75 -9.16
CA PRO A 76 -18.11 -10.02 -8.46
C PRO A 76 -18.29 -10.15 -6.94
N HIS A 77 -17.19 -10.09 -6.20
CA HIS A 77 -17.23 -10.32 -4.76
C HIS A 77 -18.06 -9.23 -4.06
N PRO A 78 -19.10 -9.57 -3.27
CA PRO A 78 -20.10 -8.60 -2.78
C PRO A 78 -19.46 -7.42 -2.01
N ILE A 79 -18.52 -7.71 -1.10
CA ILE A 79 -17.77 -6.69 -0.33
C ILE A 79 -16.88 -5.79 -1.22
N LEU A 80 -16.38 -6.28 -2.36
CA LEU A 80 -15.54 -5.51 -3.28
C LEU A 80 -16.36 -4.78 -4.36
N ALA A 81 -17.56 -5.29 -4.65
CA ALA A 81 -18.51 -4.76 -5.63
C ALA A 81 -19.36 -3.62 -5.07
N GLU A 82 -19.79 -3.69 -3.81
CA GLU A 82 -20.53 -2.59 -3.15
C GLU A 82 -19.65 -1.33 -3.00
N LYS A 83 -18.38 -1.50 -2.65
CA LYS A 83 -17.47 -0.38 -2.38
C LYS A 83 -16.61 -0.02 -3.57
N LYS A 84 -17.24 0.18 -4.74
CA LYS A 84 -16.56 0.66 -5.96
C LYS A 84 -15.86 2.04 -5.76
N TRP A 85 -16.25 2.77 -4.71
CA TRP A 85 -15.83 4.16 -4.45
C TRP A 85 -15.29 4.47 -3.06
N VAL A 86 -15.18 3.49 -2.17
CA VAL A 86 -14.60 3.74 -0.84
C VAL A 86 -13.17 3.22 -0.85
N LEU A 87 -12.23 4.16 -0.86
CA LEU A 87 -10.83 3.96 -0.49
C LEU A 87 -10.72 3.16 0.82
#